data_AF-A0A6G0NAN7-F1
#
_entry.id   AF-A0A6G0NAN7-F1
#
_cell.length_a   1.000
_cell.length_b   1.000
_cell.length_c   1.000
_cell.angle_alpha   90.00
_cell.angle_beta   90.00
_cell.angle_gamma   90.00
#
_symmetry.space_group_name_H-M   'P 1'
#
loop_
_entity.id
_entity.type
_entity.pdbx_description
1 polymer ?
#
loop_
_entity_poly.entity_id
_entity_poly.type
_entity_poly.pdbx_seq_one_letter_code
_entity_poly.pdbx_strand_id
1 'polypeptide(L)'
;MLVLDDYNVDLSLSTISRHLLGMLYTVKQTRIEPSACNSEVNKQKRKEFAEVLIAHHAEGNRVVYFDETNFNLYTNRKKGKRPIDVLPTSKGPNLQIQCAVSSAIGVVKYHTQRGSIKMHENAAFVDEIYDAVKATDVYKDSYADKKIVVVFDNAPAHSQTEVLVPEREDLVLLRLGPYSPMCNPIENCFSLLKGHIKDY
;
A
#
# COMPACT_ATOMS: atom_id res chain seq x y z
N MET A 1 32.66 21.91 12.21
CA MET A 1 33.97 22.16 12.82
C MET A 1 35.02 21.78 11.78
N LEU A 2 35.06 22.51 10.66
CA LEU A 2 35.94 22.27 9.51
C LEU A 2 36.35 23.64 8.93
N VAL A 3 35.39 24.56 8.79
CA VAL A 3 35.67 25.94 8.32
C VAL A 3 36.53 26.75 9.29
N LEU A 4 36.35 26.56 10.60
CA LEU A 4 37.18 27.21 11.63
C LEU A 4 38.63 26.69 11.57
N ASP A 5 38.80 25.38 11.37
CA ASP A 5 40.12 24.75 11.39
C ASP A 5 40.90 25.03 10.09
N ASP A 6 40.21 25.08 8.95
CA ASP A 6 40.84 25.28 7.63
C ASP A 6 41.03 26.76 7.25
N TYR A 7 40.17 27.66 7.75
CA TYR A 7 40.15 29.07 7.34
C TYR A 7 40.23 30.07 8.51
N ASN A 8 40.25 29.60 9.76
CA ASN A 8 40.26 30.45 10.96
C ASN A 8 39.09 31.46 11.01
N VAL A 9 37.95 31.11 10.38
CA VAL A 9 36.75 31.94 10.36
C VAL A 9 35.65 31.26 11.17
N ASP A 10 35.18 31.95 12.21
CA ASP A 10 34.01 31.51 12.98
C ASP A 10 32.72 31.97 12.28
N LEU A 11 31.92 31.02 11.83
CA LEU A 11 30.65 31.27 11.14
C LEU A 11 29.49 30.81 11.99
N SER A 12 28.51 31.70 12.17
CA SER A 12 27.25 31.33 12.82
C SER A 12 26.48 30.31 11.99
N LEU A 13 25.76 29.39 12.67
CA LEU A 13 24.86 28.42 12.02
C LEU A 13 23.82 29.11 11.11
N SER A 14 23.38 30.32 11.47
CA SER A 14 22.46 31.13 10.68
C SER A 14 23.06 31.62 9.36
N THR A 15 24.37 31.90 9.33
CA THR A 15 25.08 32.30 8.11
C THR A 15 25.27 31.13 7.17
N ILE A 16 25.63 29.97 7.70
CA ILE A 16 25.69 28.70 6.94
C ILE A 16 24.32 28.37 6.34
N SER A 17 23.26 28.44 7.14
CA SER A 17 21.90 28.16 6.68
C SER A 17 21.45 29.10 5.56
N ARG A 18 21.67 30.42 5.68
CA ARG A 18 21.32 31.38 4.62
C ARG A 18 22.11 31.16 3.34
N HIS A 19 23.40 30.82 3.45
CA HIS A 19 24.23 30.55 2.28
C HIS A 19 23.75 29.28 1.55
N LEU A 20 23.49 28.21 2.29
CA LEU A 20 22.93 26.97 1.72
C LEU A 20 21.57 27.21 1.04
N LEU A 21 20.69 28.01 1.66
CA LEU A 21 19.42 28.40 1.05
C LEU A 21 19.60 29.26 -0.21
N GLY A 22 20.57 30.19 -0.22
CA GLY A 22 20.92 31.00 -1.39
C GLY A 22 21.50 30.16 -2.55
N MET A 23 22.14 29.04 -2.23
CA MET A 23 22.58 28.02 -3.19
C MET A 23 21.48 27.01 -3.56
N LEU A 24 20.25 27.21 -3.08
CA LEU A 24 19.09 26.35 -3.30
C LEU A 24 19.22 24.94 -2.71
N TYR A 25 20.08 24.74 -1.70
CA TYR A 25 20.13 23.49 -0.96
C TYR A 25 18.96 23.40 0.02
N THR A 26 18.26 22.27 -0.04
CA THR A 26 17.19 21.92 0.91
C THR A 26 17.55 20.66 1.66
N VAL A 27 17.41 20.66 2.99
CA VAL A 27 17.61 19.48 3.82
C VAL A 27 16.32 18.65 3.81
N LYS A 28 16.40 17.42 3.32
CA LYS A 28 15.31 16.44 3.42
C LYS A 28 15.58 15.52 4.60
N GLN A 29 14.52 15.13 5.30
CA GLN A 29 14.63 14.09 6.33
C GLN A 29 14.89 12.74 5.67
N THR A 30 15.82 11.99 6.24
CA THR A 30 16.13 10.63 5.80
C THR A 30 14.98 9.70 6.13
N ARG A 31 14.52 8.91 5.17
CA ARG A 31 13.57 7.82 5.41
C ARG A 31 14.33 6.63 5.99
N ILE A 32 13.82 6.05 7.07
CA ILE A 32 14.35 4.79 7.62
C ILE A 32 13.79 3.65 6.77
N GLU A 33 14.66 2.89 6.11
CA GLU A 33 14.29 1.67 5.37
C GLU A 33 14.94 0.45 6.04
N PRO A 34 14.21 -0.65 6.26
CA PRO A 34 14.80 -1.87 6.79
C PRO A 34 15.94 -2.36 5.90
N SER A 35 17.09 -2.73 6.48
CA SER A 35 18.23 -3.27 5.73
C SER A 35 17.85 -4.51 4.91
N ALA A 36 16.91 -5.32 5.40
CA ALA A 36 16.37 -6.48 4.71
C ALA A 36 15.61 -6.14 3.41
N CYS A 37 15.08 -4.92 3.26
CA CYS A 37 14.28 -4.49 2.10
C CYS A 37 15.06 -4.65 0.78
N ASN A 38 16.34 -4.31 0.79
CA ASN A 38 17.21 -4.33 -0.37
C ASN A 38 18.26 -5.46 -0.32
N SER A 39 17.99 -6.54 0.41
CA SER A 39 18.79 -7.75 0.29
C SER A 39 18.69 -8.33 -1.13
N GLU A 40 19.76 -8.96 -1.62
CA GLU A 40 19.78 -9.56 -2.96
C GLU A 40 18.67 -10.60 -3.14
N VAL A 41 18.36 -11.35 -2.09
CA VAL A 41 17.24 -12.31 -2.07
C VAL A 41 15.90 -11.60 -2.32
N ASN A 42 15.61 -10.50 -1.63
CA ASN A 42 14.35 -9.78 -1.80
C ASN A 42 14.28 -9.01 -3.12
N LYS A 43 15.42 -8.56 -3.66
CA LYS A 43 15.49 -8.01 -5.03
C LYS A 43 15.15 -9.07 -6.07
N GLN A 44 15.71 -10.28 -5.93
CA GLN A 44 15.45 -11.39 -6.84
C GLN A 44 13.97 -11.81 -6.80
N LYS A 45 13.39 -11.96 -5.61
CA LYS A 45 11.94 -12.24 -5.46
C LYS A 45 11.06 -11.15 -6.06
N ARG A 46 11.43 -9.88 -5.92
CA ARG A 46 10.73 -8.75 -6.56
C ARG A 46 10.80 -8.82 -8.07
N LYS A 47 11.95 -9.20 -8.62
CA LYS A 47 12.15 -9.36 -10.06
C LYS A 47 11.26 -10.49 -10.61
N GLU A 48 11.28 -11.65 -9.97
CA GLU A 48 10.43 -12.80 -10.35
C GLU A 48 8.95 -12.43 -10.33
N PHE A 49 8.48 -11.75 -9.27
CA PHE A 49 7.12 -11.23 -9.20
C PHE A 49 6.80 -10.28 -10.38
N ALA A 50 7.70 -9.33 -10.67
CA ALA A 50 7.50 -8.37 -11.75
C ALA A 50 7.45 -9.05 -13.12
N GLU A 51 8.30 -10.04 -13.38
CA GLU A 51 8.31 -10.81 -14.62
C GLU A 51 6.99 -11.57 -14.82
N VAL A 52 6.48 -12.24 -13.78
CA VAL A 52 5.18 -12.95 -13.81
C VAL A 52 4.03 -11.97 -14.04
N LEU A 53 4.04 -10.83 -13.35
CA LEU A 53 2.99 -9.82 -13.49
C LEU A 53 2.98 -9.21 -14.91
N ILE A 54 4.15 -8.94 -15.49
CA ILE A 54 4.28 -8.43 -16.86
C ILE A 54 3.77 -9.46 -17.87
N ALA A 55 4.08 -10.74 -17.68
CA ALA A 55 3.57 -11.82 -18.55
C ALA A 55 2.04 -11.87 -18.53
N HIS A 56 1.42 -11.81 -17.34
CA HIS A 56 -0.03 -11.78 -17.24
C HIS A 56 -0.65 -10.54 -17.89
N HIS A 57 0.00 -9.37 -17.79
CA HIS A 57 -0.45 -8.18 -18.51
C HIS A 57 -0.34 -8.34 -20.03
N ALA A 58 0.72 -8.97 -20.54
CA ALA A 58 0.92 -9.21 -21.96
C ALA A 58 -0.12 -10.20 -22.55
N GLU A 59 -0.55 -11.18 -21.76
CA GLU A 59 -1.63 -12.11 -22.11
C GLU A 59 -3.04 -11.47 -22.07
N GLY A 60 -3.14 -10.26 -21.52
CA GLY A 60 -4.41 -9.55 -21.33
C GLY A 60 -5.21 -10.03 -20.12
N ASN A 61 -4.57 -10.71 -19.16
CA ASN A 61 -5.25 -11.18 -17.96
C ASN A 61 -5.66 -10.01 -17.05
N ARG A 62 -6.71 -10.24 -16.26
CA ARG A 62 -7.30 -9.22 -15.38
C ARG A 62 -6.63 -9.25 -14.02
N VAL A 63 -5.77 -8.27 -13.76
CA VAL A 63 -5.12 -8.12 -12.45
C VAL A 63 -6.00 -7.34 -11.48
N VAL A 64 -6.15 -7.86 -10.26
CA VAL A 64 -6.84 -7.24 -9.13
C VAL A 64 -5.89 -7.23 -7.95
N TYR A 65 -5.71 -6.06 -7.34
CA TYR A 65 -4.88 -5.88 -6.15
C TYR A 65 -5.77 -5.91 -4.92
N PHE A 66 -5.45 -6.78 -3.97
CA PHE A 66 -6.14 -6.96 -2.72
C PHE A 66 -5.17 -6.67 -1.57
N ASP A 67 -5.62 -5.85 -0.62
CA ASP A 67 -4.86 -5.55 0.59
C ASP A 67 -5.78 -5.01 1.69
N GLU A 68 -5.22 -4.92 2.90
CA GLU A 68 -5.90 -4.42 4.08
C GLU A 68 -5.25 -3.17 4.64
N THR A 69 -6.08 -2.27 5.17
CA THR A 69 -5.57 -1.10 5.85
C THR A 69 -6.30 -0.85 7.16
N ASN A 70 -5.50 -0.54 8.18
CA ASN A 70 -5.99 -0.13 9.49
C ASN A 70 -5.96 1.39 9.60
N PHE A 71 -7.03 1.97 10.15
CA PHE A 71 -7.05 3.36 10.58
C PHE A 71 -7.88 3.52 11.84
N ASN A 72 -7.64 4.62 12.53
CA ASN A 72 -8.38 4.98 13.73
C ASN A 72 -9.19 6.24 13.44
N LEU A 73 -10.44 6.27 13.86
CA LEU A 73 -11.33 7.44 13.72
C LEU A 73 -10.90 8.59 14.65
N TYR A 74 -10.15 8.30 15.70
CA TYR A 74 -9.43 9.27 16.50
C TYR A 74 -8.22 9.78 15.72
N THR A 75 -8.47 10.76 14.85
CA THR A 75 -7.41 11.46 14.09
C THR A 75 -7.19 12.85 14.67
N ASN A 76 -5.93 13.16 15.03
CA ASN A 76 -5.54 14.48 15.54
C ASN A 76 -4.62 15.15 14.51
N ARG A 77 -4.83 16.44 14.24
CA ARG A 77 -3.96 17.23 13.38
C ARG A 77 -2.65 17.57 14.12
N LYS A 78 -1.49 17.27 13.51
CA LYS A 78 -0.17 17.39 14.18
C LYS A 78 0.51 18.77 14.06
N LYS A 79 0.12 19.66 13.13
CA LYS A 79 0.76 20.99 12.94
C LYS A 79 -0.20 22.04 12.35
N GLY A 80 -0.12 23.30 12.82
CA GLY A 80 -0.91 24.47 12.36
C GLY A 80 -1.82 25.03 13.46
N LYS A 81 -2.03 26.37 13.49
CA LYS A 81 -2.54 27.17 14.64
C LYS A 81 -3.84 26.65 15.32
N ARG A 82 -3.93 26.97 16.63
CA ARG A 82 -4.88 26.52 17.68
C ARG A 82 -6.29 26.09 17.19
N PRO A 83 -6.71 24.84 17.45
CA PRO A 83 -8.12 24.50 17.51
C PRO A 83 -8.48 23.78 18.83
N ILE A 84 -9.69 24.03 19.33
CA ILE A 84 -10.34 23.10 20.25
C ILE A 84 -10.94 22.01 19.34
N ASP A 85 -10.30 20.86 19.26
CA ASP A 85 -10.86 19.69 18.58
C ASP A 85 -11.79 18.95 19.56
N VAL A 86 -13.08 18.84 19.22
CA VAL A 86 -14.01 17.98 19.96
C VAL A 86 -13.74 16.55 19.52
N LEU A 87 -12.83 15.89 20.23
CA LEU A 87 -12.49 14.50 19.97
C LEU A 87 -13.39 13.56 20.79
N PRO A 88 -13.65 12.34 20.31
CA PRO A 88 -14.24 11.29 21.13
C PRO A 88 -13.43 11.08 22.41
N THR A 89 -14.12 10.83 23.53
CA THR A 89 -13.53 10.66 24.87
C THR A 89 -12.53 9.50 24.96
N SER A 90 -12.53 8.58 23.99
CA SER A 90 -11.57 7.49 23.88
C SER A 90 -11.14 7.23 22.44
N LYS A 91 -9.97 6.62 22.29
CA LYS A 91 -9.34 6.30 20.99
C LYS A 91 -10.12 5.28 20.15
N GLY A 92 -11.17 4.65 20.69
CA GLY A 92 -11.97 3.63 20.02
C GLY A 92 -11.16 2.43 19.50
N PRO A 93 -11.82 1.37 19.02
CA PRO A 93 -11.14 0.31 18.28
C PRO A 93 -10.72 0.82 16.89
N ASN A 94 -9.61 0.31 16.36
CA ASN A 94 -9.24 0.56 14.97
C ASN A 94 -10.29 -0.04 14.03
N LEU A 95 -10.59 0.68 12.95
CA LEU A 95 -11.37 0.15 11.84
C LEU A 95 -10.39 -0.45 10.82
N GLN A 96 -10.68 -1.67 10.41
CA GLN A 96 -9.94 -2.36 9.37
C GLN A 96 -10.79 -2.37 8.09
N ILE A 97 -10.16 -2.02 6.96
CA ILE A 97 -10.77 -2.08 5.64
C ILE A 97 -10.02 -3.12 4.83
N GLN A 98 -10.75 -4.08 4.27
CA GLN A 98 -10.29 -4.90 3.16
C GLN A 98 -10.75 -4.25 1.88
N CYS A 99 -9.88 -4.16 0.89
CA CYS A 99 -10.24 -3.56 -0.38
C CYS A 99 -9.58 -4.32 -1.51
N ALA A 100 -10.32 -4.45 -2.61
CA ALA A 100 -9.84 -4.97 -3.86
C ALA A 100 -10.03 -3.93 -4.95
N VAL A 101 -8.96 -3.62 -5.67
CA VAL A 101 -8.94 -2.61 -6.74
C VAL A 101 -8.37 -3.17 -8.02
N SER A 102 -8.91 -2.70 -9.14
CA SER A 102 -8.49 -3.13 -10.46
C SER A 102 -8.48 -1.94 -11.41
N SER A 103 -7.43 -1.78 -12.21
CA SER A 103 -7.25 -0.61 -13.09
C SER A 103 -8.44 -0.28 -14.03
N ALA A 104 -9.17 -1.29 -14.54
CA ALA A 104 -10.28 -1.10 -15.47
C ALA A 104 -11.66 -1.00 -14.80
N ILE A 105 -11.78 -1.44 -13.55
CA ILE A 105 -13.06 -1.47 -12.81
C ILE A 105 -13.09 -0.39 -11.72
N GLY A 106 -11.93 0.00 -11.20
CA GLY A 106 -11.82 0.81 -9.99
C GLY A 106 -11.87 -0.06 -8.74
N VAL A 107 -12.69 0.31 -7.76
CA VAL A 107 -12.91 -0.48 -6.55
C VAL A 107 -13.86 -1.63 -6.90
N VAL A 108 -13.36 -2.86 -6.81
CA VAL A 108 -14.14 -4.08 -7.09
C VAL A 108 -15.03 -4.42 -5.90
N LYS A 109 -14.43 -4.47 -4.71
CA LYS A 109 -15.10 -4.84 -3.47
C LYS A 109 -14.35 -4.26 -2.28
N TYR A 110 -15.07 -3.95 -1.22
CA TYR A 110 -14.47 -3.62 0.07
C TYR A 110 -15.34 -4.16 1.21
N HIS A 111 -14.68 -4.50 2.32
CA HIS A 111 -15.34 -4.79 3.60
C HIS A 111 -14.76 -3.88 4.67
N THR A 112 -15.62 -3.51 5.63
CA THR A 112 -15.21 -2.74 6.80
C THR A 112 -15.57 -3.52 8.05
N GLN A 113 -14.58 -3.79 8.89
CA GLN A 113 -14.82 -4.47 10.15
C GLN A 113 -14.00 -3.89 11.30
N ARG A 114 -14.52 -4.08 12.52
CA ARG A 114 -13.84 -3.69 13.75
C ARG A 114 -13.11 -4.91 14.30
N GLY A 115 -11.81 -4.75 14.58
CA GLY A 115 -10.96 -5.84 15.04
C GLY A 115 -10.16 -6.48 13.89
N SER A 116 -9.37 -7.50 14.23
CA SER A 116 -8.45 -8.15 13.30
C SER A 116 -9.19 -9.14 12.39
N ILE A 117 -8.78 -9.18 11.12
CA ILE A 117 -9.32 -10.14 10.16
C ILE A 117 -8.70 -11.51 10.35
N LYS A 118 -9.56 -12.52 10.30
CA LYS A 118 -9.14 -13.92 10.37
C LYS A 118 -8.85 -14.48 8.99
N MET A 119 -8.00 -15.51 8.96
CA MET A 119 -7.58 -16.19 7.73
C MET A 119 -8.75 -16.70 6.87
N HIS A 120 -9.81 -17.25 7.48
CA HIS A 120 -10.99 -17.72 6.75
C HIS A 120 -11.80 -16.57 6.11
N GLU A 121 -11.84 -15.41 6.77
CA GLU A 121 -12.49 -14.22 6.24
C GLU A 121 -11.73 -13.70 5.01
N ASN A 122 -10.39 -13.75 5.04
CA ASN A 122 -9.55 -13.41 3.87
C ASN A 122 -9.81 -14.32 2.67
N ALA A 123 -9.88 -15.65 2.89
CA ALA A 123 -10.15 -16.59 1.82
C ALA A 123 -11.55 -16.37 1.21
N ALA A 124 -12.56 -16.21 2.07
CA ALA A 124 -13.93 -15.89 1.62
C ALA A 124 -13.97 -14.57 0.84
N PHE A 125 -13.18 -13.58 1.24
CA PHE A 125 -13.09 -12.32 0.51
C PHE A 125 -12.50 -12.48 -0.88
N VAL A 126 -11.50 -13.36 -1.06
CA VAL A 126 -10.96 -13.66 -2.40
C VAL A 126 -12.03 -14.30 -3.30
N ASP A 127 -12.88 -15.17 -2.76
CA ASP A 127 -14.02 -15.71 -3.50
C ASP A 127 -15.02 -14.62 -3.90
N GLU A 128 -15.35 -13.71 -2.97
CA GLU A 128 -16.21 -12.56 -3.27
C GLU A 128 -15.61 -11.64 -4.34
N ILE A 129 -14.28 -11.45 -4.34
CA ILE A 129 -13.58 -10.68 -5.39
C ILE A 129 -13.76 -11.37 -6.74
N TYR A 130 -13.53 -12.68 -6.80
CA TYR A 130 -13.68 -13.44 -8.04
C TYR A 130 -15.09 -13.28 -8.63
N ASP A 131 -16.13 -13.49 -7.80
CA ASP A 131 -17.52 -13.36 -8.21
C ASP A 131 -17.85 -11.92 -8.65
N ALA A 132 -17.36 -10.92 -7.92
CA ALA A 132 -17.59 -9.51 -8.24
C ALA A 132 -16.93 -9.11 -9.57
N VAL A 133 -15.72 -9.60 -9.84
CA VAL A 133 -15.03 -9.36 -11.12
C VAL A 133 -15.81 -9.99 -12.26
N LYS A 134 -16.21 -11.27 -12.14
CA LYS A 134 -17.00 -11.99 -13.14
C LYS A 134 -18.36 -11.33 -13.41
N ALA A 135 -18.97 -10.73 -12.40
CA ALA A 135 -20.25 -10.04 -12.52
C ALA A 135 -20.16 -8.71 -13.30
N THR A 136 -18.98 -8.10 -13.37
CA THR A 136 -18.79 -6.78 -13.99
C THR A 136 -18.88 -6.86 -15.52
N ASP A 137 -19.60 -5.92 -16.15
CA ASP A 137 -19.77 -5.87 -17.61
C ASP A 137 -18.42 -5.74 -18.34
N VAL A 138 -17.49 -4.97 -17.77
CA VAL A 138 -16.09 -4.87 -18.24
C VAL A 138 -15.47 -6.26 -18.44
N TYR A 139 -15.67 -7.17 -17.48
CA TYR A 139 -15.10 -8.52 -17.57
C TYR A 139 -15.83 -9.36 -18.64
N LYS A 140 -17.16 -9.31 -18.67
CA LYS A 140 -17.97 -10.05 -19.64
C LYS A 140 -17.67 -9.64 -21.09
N ASP A 141 -17.46 -8.36 -21.33
CA ASP A 141 -17.30 -7.82 -22.67
C ASP A 141 -15.86 -7.94 -23.21
N SER A 142 -14.87 -7.85 -22.33
CA SER A 142 -13.45 -7.71 -22.74
C SER A 142 -12.50 -8.77 -22.17
N TYR A 143 -12.96 -9.62 -21.24
CA TYR A 143 -12.09 -10.54 -20.49
C TYR A 143 -12.69 -11.93 -20.24
N ALA A 144 -13.77 -12.32 -20.94
CA ALA A 144 -14.47 -13.57 -20.68
C ALA A 144 -13.59 -14.83 -20.85
N ASP A 145 -12.59 -14.77 -21.72
CA ASP A 145 -11.58 -15.83 -21.96
C ASP A 145 -10.29 -15.65 -21.15
N LYS A 146 -10.21 -14.65 -20.28
CA LYS A 146 -8.98 -14.24 -19.59
C LYS A 146 -8.98 -14.64 -18.12
N LYS A 147 -7.78 -14.92 -17.60
CA LYS A 147 -7.62 -15.25 -16.17
C LYS A 147 -7.77 -14.02 -15.29
N ILE A 148 -8.28 -14.23 -14.08
CA ILE A 148 -8.30 -13.25 -13.00
C ILE A 148 -7.08 -13.50 -12.13
N VAL A 149 -6.21 -12.52 -12.01
CA VAL A 149 -4.98 -12.58 -11.21
C VAL A 149 -5.18 -11.73 -9.97
N VAL A 150 -5.30 -12.35 -8.79
CA VAL A 150 -5.42 -11.66 -7.51
C VAL A 150 -4.04 -11.51 -6.88
N VAL A 151 -3.61 -10.27 -6.71
CA VAL A 151 -2.32 -9.90 -6.12
C VAL A 151 -2.53 -9.50 -4.67
N PHE A 152 -1.78 -10.09 -3.75
CA PHE A 152 -1.84 -9.80 -2.31
C PHE A 152 -0.47 -9.93 -1.65
N ASP A 153 -0.35 -9.43 -0.42
CA ASP A 153 0.92 -9.43 0.32
C ASP A 153 1.18 -10.76 1.05
N ASN A 154 2.30 -10.82 1.78
CA ASN A 154 2.68 -12.00 2.55
C ASN A 154 2.33 -11.87 4.05
N ALA A 155 1.33 -11.07 4.41
CA ALA A 155 0.92 -10.96 5.81
C ALA A 155 0.48 -12.33 6.36
N PRO A 156 0.64 -12.59 7.67
CA PRO A 156 0.24 -13.85 8.28
C PRO A 156 -1.23 -14.23 8.03
N ALA A 157 -2.11 -13.24 7.91
CA ALA A 157 -3.52 -13.44 7.59
C ALA A 157 -3.76 -14.11 6.22
N HIS A 158 -2.80 -13.98 5.30
CA HIS A 158 -2.84 -14.59 3.96
C HIS A 158 -2.05 -15.88 3.85
N SER A 159 -1.47 -16.39 4.94
CA SER A 159 -0.51 -17.52 4.88
C SER A 159 -1.06 -18.81 4.27
N GLN A 160 -2.38 -19.01 4.27
CA GLN A 160 -3.04 -20.19 3.71
C GLN A 160 -4.08 -19.84 2.63
N THR A 161 -4.03 -18.64 2.05
CA THR A 161 -5.01 -18.21 1.05
C THR A 161 -5.08 -19.20 -0.11
N GLU A 162 -3.95 -19.71 -0.60
CA GLU A 162 -3.91 -20.68 -1.70
C GLU A 162 -4.47 -22.07 -1.34
N VAL A 163 -4.52 -22.41 -0.06
CA VAL A 163 -5.07 -23.68 0.41
C VAL A 163 -6.57 -23.58 0.65
N LEU A 164 -7.03 -22.42 1.13
CA LEU A 164 -8.42 -22.19 1.51
C LEU A 164 -9.30 -21.74 0.34
N VAL A 165 -8.74 -21.05 -0.65
CA VAL A 165 -9.48 -20.60 -1.82
C VAL A 165 -9.66 -21.79 -2.77
N PRO A 166 -10.89 -22.09 -3.23
CA PRO A 166 -11.15 -23.13 -4.21
C PRO A 166 -10.31 -22.94 -5.47
N GLU A 167 -9.67 -24.02 -5.91
CA GLU A 167 -8.91 -24.05 -7.16
C GLU A 167 -9.86 -23.84 -8.35
N ARG A 168 -9.49 -22.90 -9.23
CA ARG A 168 -10.23 -22.57 -10.45
C ARG A 168 -9.22 -22.35 -11.58
N GLU A 169 -9.49 -22.89 -12.77
CA GLU A 169 -8.56 -22.82 -13.90
C GLU A 169 -8.25 -21.38 -14.36
N ASP A 170 -9.17 -20.47 -14.12
CA ASP A 170 -9.11 -19.07 -14.53
C ASP A 170 -8.80 -18.11 -13.37
N LEU A 171 -8.44 -18.62 -12.19
CA LEU A 171 -8.00 -17.83 -11.04
C LEU A 171 -6.51 -18.08 -10.77
N VAL A 172 -5.73 -17.00 -10.70
CA VAL A 172 -4.31 -17.04 -10.33
C VAL A 172 -4.13 -16.21 -9.07
N LEU A 173 -3.52 -16.82 -8.05
CA LEU A 173 -3.15 -16.16 -6.81
C LEU A 173 -1.66 -15.79 -6.88
N LEU A 174 -1.33 -14.50 -6.82
CA LEU A 174 0.02 -14.01 -6.97
C LEU A 174 0.47 -13.22 -5.73
N ARG A 175 1.44 -13.78 -5.00
CA ARG A 175 2.04 -13.12 -3.83
C ARG A 175 3.04 -12.04 -4.23
N LEU A 176 2.95 -10.89 -3.60
CA LEU A 176 3.95 -9.83 -3.70
C LEU A 176 5.30 -10.28 -3.16
N GLY A 177 6.38 -9.74 -3.74
CA GLY A 177 7.71 -9.84 -3.15
C GLY A 177 7.71 -9.23 -1.73
N PRO A 178 8.47 -9.80 -0.77
CA PRO A 178 8.59 -9.21 0.56
C PRO A 178 9.03 -7.74 0.51
N TYR A 179 8.51 -6.91 1.42
CA TYR A 179 8.85 -5.49 1.53
C TYR A 179 8.62 -4.68 0.23
N SER A 180 7.58 -5.01 -0.55
CA SER A 180 7.35 -4.42 -1.86
C SER A 180 6.05 -3.61 -2.00
N PRO A 181 5.73 -2.68 -1.09
CA PRO A 181 4.49 -1.90 -1.17
C PRO A 181 4.44 -1.02 -2.43
N MET A 182 5.58 -0.62 -2.99
CA MET A 182 5.65 0.13 -4.26
C MET A 182 5.14 -0.67 -5.47
N CYS A 183 5.07 -1.99 -5.36
CA CYS A 183 4.51 -2.88 -6.39
C CYS A 183 3.01 -3.13 -6.18
N ASN A 184 2.39 -2.52 -5.16
CA ASN A 184 0.98 -2.65 -4.84
C ASN A 184 0.26 -1.31 -5.01
N PRO A 185 -0.41 -1.05 -6.14
CA PRO A 185 -1.08 0.24 -6.40
C PRO A 185 -2.16 0.62 -5.39
N ILE A 186 -2.76 -0.35 -4.69
CA ILE A 186 -3.81 -0.09 -3.69
C ILE A 186 -3.31 0.75 -2.50
N GLU A 187 -2.00 0.72 -2.22
CA GLU A 187 -1.37 1.54 -1.18
C GLU A 187 -1.54 3.05 -1.46
N ASN A 188 -1.56 3.42 -2.75
CA ASN A 188 -1.87 4.80 -3.16
C ASN A 188 -3.35 5.12 -2.93
N CYS A 189 -4.25 4.19 -3.22
CA CYS A 189 -5.68 4.35 -2.93
C CYS A 189 -5.94 4.54 -1.43
N PHE A 190 -5.29 3.75 -0.58
CA PHE A 190 -5.38 3.91 0.87
C PHE A 190 -4.77 5.21 1.37
N SER A 191 -3.68 5.66 0.77
CA SER A 191 -3.07 6.96 1.09
C SER A 191 -4.03 8.11 0.83
N LEU A 192 -4.74 8.09 -0.31
CA LEU A 192 -5.78 9.07 -0.65
C LEU A 192 -6.97 8.99 0.32
N LEU A 193 -7.47 7.79 0.58
CA LEU A 193 -8.58 7.56 1.51
C LEU A 193 -8.26 8.10 2.91
N LYS A 194 -7.08 7.77 3.45
CA LYS A 194 -6.63 8.24 4.77
C LYS A 194 -6.36 9.75 4.78
N GLY A 195 -5.97 10.34 3.66
CA GLY A 195 -5.88 11.78 3.51
C GLY A 195 -7.25 12.43 3.69
N HIS A 196 -8.22 12.00 2.90
CA HIS A 196 -9.60 12.50 2.98
C HIS A 196 -10.23 12.33 4.37
N ILE A 197 -10.04 11.19 5.03
CA ILE A 197 -10.58 10.95 6.38
C ILE A 197 -10.01 11.94 7.41
N LYS A 198 -8.75 12.37 7.25
CA LYS A 198 -8.07 13.29 8.19
C LYS A 198 -8.38 14.76 7.92
N ASP A 199 -8.97 15.08 6.78
CA ASP A 199 -9.38 16.44 6.43
C ASP A 199 -10.73 16.82 7.05
N TYR A 200 -11.52 15.81 7.46
CA TYR A 200 -12.75 15.96 8.25
C TYR A 200 -12.44 15.95 9.75
#